data_AF-A0A815C8P5-F1
#
_entry.id   AF-A0A815C8P5-F1
#
_cell.length_a   1.000
_cell.length_b   1.000
_cell.length_c   1.000
_cell.angle_alpha   90.00
_cell.angle_beta   90.00
_cell.angle_gamma   90.00
#
_symmetry.space_group_name_H-M   'P 1'
#
loop_
_entity.id
_entity.type
_entity.pdbx_description
1 polymer ?
#
loop_
_entity_poly.entity_id
_entity_poly.type
_entity_poly.pdbx_seq_one_letter_code
_entity_poly.pdbx_strand_id
1 'polypeptide(L)'
;MAVSKFEHLPDEIILAVCLYLRPFEVIDGFGQLNWRLTRTISQFRRDSDIHHLTLTQYQRWYSYLLPSTSKHITKFVLSNWNAPGQIHLFNQSTKYYTSLRDFLPNLIQLRLIDFSNDDVDILPKLAMIDKILIDIDALRPLLYSTKLLLDRYLFCSSFPFKEVRLWVGDNGIRLQHNTDLIINPHLEQLTIIVAHIDDLILLFKRSPNLIKLYAEINSFTADEPKQYATAEVMPKKLTDFHIQTNDQKALTFDDLFVIVIHIPTIKLLSLDIETTDMDYADGLCWTLLISRLPKLTRLYFRTRIWMGAGVTSIDVSPFVESFARTNLPVICYSDSRVLHIDTVPYDMHEFETNMSVTTSPLVRYGKTTNPELYQRQARSVKSLFLCGRHERTLINDWLHVLNRFPCIQALDLTSVNILDQANLNQQLYLPRLLALRYVRSTRCKINIPFFLLLVTKSSVTPCLRALTIMYGDLIYLCKRLPGTIFDRLKELWLFSSDTDGRIVIKDIDLLLHAFPCLRNFSFLMHSSRSINRNIEEIIEMILCSLPDLISFRIACRKGSFHVPSLTDIGIRRSWIKRVLHVNECEHVHVIIRQKEISIWK
;
A
#
# COMPACT_ATOMS: atom_id res chain seq x y z
N MET A 1 16.30 -27.95 -38.74
CA MET A 1 15.49 -27.04 -37.90
C MET A 1 15.98 -25.63 -38.15
N ALA A 2 15.13 -24.73 -38.63
CA ALA A 2 15.49 -23.32 -38.80
C ALA A 2 15.57 -22.69 -37.42
N VAL A 3 16.79 -22.39 -36.96
CA VAL A 3 17.03 -21.60 -35.74
C VAL A 3 16.37 -20.24 -35.96
N SER A 4 15.52 -19.81 -35.02
CA SER A 4 14.85 -18.52 -35.11
C SER A 4 15.89 -17.40 -35.23
N LYS A 5 15.72 -16.43 -36.15
CA LYS A 5 16.61 -15.25 -36.27
C LYS A 5 16.75 -14.48 -34.95
N PHE A 6 15.80 -14.66 -34.02
CA PHE A 6 15.82 -14.07 -32.69
C PHE A 6 16.99 -14.57 -31.83
N GLU A 7 17.42 -15.82 -32.01
CA GLU A 7 18.53 -16.40 -31.23
C GLU A 7 19.89 -15.76 -31.56
N HIS A 8 19.99 -15.01 -32.65
CA HIS A 8 21.19 -14.28 -33.04
C HIS A 8 21.25 -12.85 -32.49
N LEU A 9 20.21 -12.35 -31.82
CA LEU A 9 20.22 -11.01 -31.23
C LEU A 9 21.22 -10.91 -30.06
N PRO A 10 21.95 -9.79 -29.92
CA PRO A 10 22.78 -9.51 -28.74
C PRO A 10 21.97 -9.54 -27.44
N ASP A 11 22.60 -10.00 -26.35
CA ASP A 11 21.94 -10.16 -25.05
C ASP A 11 21.41 -8.81 -24.51
N GLU A 12 22.05 -7.68 -24.84
CA GLU A 12 21.62 -6.33 -24.45
C GLU A 12 20.27 -5.97 -25.06
N ILE A 13 20.03 -6.34 -26.33
CA ILE A 13 18.75 -6.09 -27.01
C ILE A 13 17.67 -6.97 -26.39
N ILE A 14 18.00 -8.22 -26.09
CA ILE A 14 17.06 -9.17 -25.47
C ILE A 14 16.69 -8.70 -24.07
N LEU A 15 17.66 -8.28 -23.26
CA LEU A 15 17.41 -7.70 -21.95
C LEU A 15 16.58 -6.42 -22.05
N ALA A 16 16.87 -5.54 -23.02
CA ALA A 16 16.06 -4.36 -23.26
C ALA A 16 14.61 -4.70 -23.59
N VAL A 17 14.35 -5.73 -24.41
CA VAL A 17 12.99 -6.24 -24.66
C VAL A 17 12.37 -6.81 -23.38
N CYS A 18 13.13 -7.60 -22.62
CA CYS A 18 12.65 -8.21 -21.38
C CYS A 18 12.27 -7.17 -20.31
N LEU A 19 12.86 -5.97 -20.32
CA LEU A 19 12.46 -4.87 -19.42
C LEU A 19 11.01 -4.39 -19.66
N TYR A 20 10.46 -4.63 -20.85
CA TYR A 20 9.06 -4.32 -21.18
C TYR A 20 8.10 -5.48 -20.92
N LEU A 21 8.63 -6.66 -20.57
CA LEU A 21 7.86 -7.88 -20.35
C LEU A 21 7.84 -8.25 -18.86
N ARG A 22 6.81 -8.98 -18.45
CA ARG A 22 6.72 -9.54 -17.10
C ARG A 22 7.61 -10.78 -16.96
N PRO A 23 8.08 -11.12 -15.75
CA PRO A 23 8.92 -12.31 -15.55
C PRO A 23 8.34 -13.60 -16.12
N PHE A 24 7.03 -13.80 -15.97
CA PHE A 24 6.33 -14.93 -16.59
C PHE A 24 6.42 -14.93 -18.12
N GLU A 25 6.17 -13.80 -18.78
CA GLU A 25 6.19 -13.69 -20.25
C GLU A 25 7.60 -13.95 -20.79
N VAL A 26 8.61 -13.49 -20.07
CA VAL A 26 10.02 -13.76 -20.38
C VAL A 26 10.33 -15.25 -20.27
N ILE A 27 9.89 -15.92 -19.20
CA ILE A 27 10.13 -17.36 -19.02
C ILE A 27 9.35 -18.18 -20.06
N ASP A 28 8.09 -17.87 -20.30
CA ASP A 28 7.23 -18.62 -21.24
C ASP A 28 7.68 -18.44 -22.69
N GLY A 29 8.14 -17.24 -23.06
CA GLY A 29 8.59 -16.92 -24.41
C GLY A 29 10.03 -17.32 -24.72
N PHE A 30 10.94 -17.24 -23.75
CA PHE A 30 12.39 -17.45 -23.98
C PHE A 30 13.00 -18.61 -23.19
N GLY A 31 12.35 -19.04 -22.10
CA GLY A 31 12.81 -20.17 -21.30
C GLY A 31 12.65 -21.44 -22.12
N GLN A 32 13.76 -22.11 -22.42
CA GLN A 32 13.86 -23.33 -23.25
C GLN A 32 14.11 -23.13 -24.76
N LEU A 33 14.28 -21.90 -25.26
CA LEU A 33 14.71 -21.70 -26.66
C LEU A 33 16.14 -22.20 -26.90
N ASN A 34 17.10 -21.72 -26.11
CA ASN A 34 18.47 -22.25 -26.08
C ASN A 34 19.17 -21.95 -24.74
N TRP A 35 20.35 -22.54 -24.54
CA TRP A 35 21.11 -22.41 -23.30
C TRP A 35 21.59 -20.98 -23.03
N ARG A 36 21.96 -20.22 -24.07
CA ARG A 36 22.43 -18.82 -23.94
C ARG A 36 21.30 -17.95 -23.40
N LEU A 37 20.14 -17.98 -24.04
CA LEU A 37 18.96 -17.22 -23.61
C LEU A 37 18.51 -17.60 -22.20
N THR A 38 18.52 -18.90 -21.90
CA THR A 38 18.19 -19.41 -20.57
C THR A 38 19.13 -18.86 -19.48
N ARG A 39 20.41 -18.64 -19.82
CA ARG A 39 21.38 -17.98 -18.93
C ARG A 39 21.12 -16.48 -18.83
N THR A 40 20.84 -15.81 -19.94
CA THR A 40 20.57 -14.36 -20.02
C THR A 40 19.35 -13.97 -19.18
N ILE A 41 18.27 -14.77 -19.20
CA ILE A 41 17.05 -14.50 -18.45
C ILE A 41 17.03 -15.11 -17.04
N SER A 42 18.17 -15.62 -16.54
CA SER A 42 18.22 -16.39 -15.29
C SER A 42 17.67 -15.63 -14.06
N GLN A 43 17.77 -14.30 -14.03
CA GLN A 43 17.16 -13.48 -12.98
C GLN A 43 15.64 -13.60 -12.94
N PHE A 44 14.97 -13.64 -14.10
CA PHE A 44 13.51 -13.80 -14.17
C PHE A 44 13.07 -15.18 -13.64
N ARG A 45 13.90 -16.22 -13.81
CA ARG A 45 13.66 -17.55 -13.21
C ARG A 45 13.85 -17.58 -11.69
N ARG A 46 14.70 -16.70 -11.14
CA ARG A 46 14.96 -16.57 -9.71
C ARG A 46 13.86 -15.80 -8.98
N ASP A 47 13.38 -14.73 -9.61
CA ASP A 47 12.35 -13.86 -9.07
C ASP A 47 11.01 -14.18 -9.77
N SER A 48 10.32 -15.22 -9.28
CA SER A 48 9.05 -15.67 -9.82
C SER A 48 7.92 -14.81 -9.25
N ASP A 49 7.42 -13.90 -10.05
CA ASP A 49 6.30 -13.04 -9.68
C ASP A 49 5.05 -13.40 -10.49
N ILE A 50 4.04 -13.95 -9.82
CA ILE A 50 2.79 -14.38 -10.45
C ILE A 50 1.59 -13.49 -10.12
N HIS A 51 1.81 -12.33 -9.50
CA HIS A 51 0.72 -11.48 -9.00
C HIS A 51 -0.22 -10.94 -10.08
N HIS A 52 0.19 -10.98 -11.35
CA HIS A 52 -0.56 -10.47 -12.49
C HIS A 52 -1.03 -11.55 -13.48
N LEU A 53 -0.74 -12.82 -13.21
CA LEU A 53 -1.05 -13.91 -14.14
C LEU A 53 -2.51 -14.26 -14.07
N THR A 54 -3.25 -14.24 -15.18
CA THR A 54 -4.62 -14.77 -15.31
C THR A 54 -4.76 -16.21 -14.81
N LEU A 55 -5.99 -16.74 -14.64
CA LEU A 55 -6.16 -18.13 -14.15
C LEU A 55 -5.46 -19.11 -15.08
N THR A 56 -5.66 -18.94 -16.38
CA THR A 56 -5.05 -19.77 -17.42
C THR A 56 -3.53 -19.65 -17.39
N GLN A 57 -3.00 -18.44 -17.22
CA GLN A 57 -1.57 -18.21 -17.09
C GLN A 57 -1.02 -18.85 -15.82
N TYR A 58 -1.75 -18.78 -14.70
CA TYR A 58 -1.40 -19.45 -13.45
C TYR A 58 -1.39 -20.97 -13.60
N GLN A 59 -2.42 -21.57 -14.19
CA GLN A 59 -2.52 -23.01 -14.42
C GLN A 59 -1.41 -23.50 -15.36
N ARG A 60 -1.15 -22.76 -16.44
CA ARG A 60 -0.05 -23.03 -17.37
C ARG A 60 1.30 -22.91 -16.67
N TRP A 61 1.50 -21.85 -15.90
CA TRP A 61 2.71 -21.65 -15.10
C TRP A 61 2.92 -22.81 -14.13
N TYR A 62 1.90 -23.17 -13.34
CA TYR A 62 1.99 -24.23 -12.34
C TYR A 62 2.25 -25.61 -12.96
N SER A 63 1.61 -25.91 -14.10
CA SER A 63 1.68 -27.24 -14.72
C SER A 63 2.93 -27.42 -15.60
N TYR A 64 3.39 -26.38 -16.28
CA TYR A 64 4.44 -26.49 -17.30
C TYR A 64 5.74 -25.76 -16.94
N LEU A 65 5.65 -24.54 -16.41
CA LEU A 65 6.84 -23.72 -16.15
C LEU A 65 7.46 -24.04 -14.80
N LEU A 66 6.64 -24.12 -13.75
CA LEU A 66 7.06 -24.31 -12.37
C LEU A 66 7.89 -25.59 -12.17
N PRO A 67 7.55 -26.76 -12.73
CA PRO A 67 8.42 -27.94 -12.61
C PRO A 67 9.84 -27.68 -13.13
N SER A 68 9.98 -26.88 -14.20
CA SER A 68 11.26 -26.55 -14.82
C SER A 68 12.02 -25.41 -14.12
N THR A 69 11.35 -24.59 -13.30
CA THR A 69 11.95 -23.42 -12.64
C THR A 69 12.03 -23.55 -11.12
N SER A 70 11.30 -24.48 -10.50
CA SER A 70 11.18 -24.67 -9.05
C SER A 70 12.51 -24.59 -8.29
N LYS A 71 13.53 -25.30 -8.76
CA LYS A 71 14.88 -25.33 -8.18
C LYS A 71 15.64 -24.00 -8.29
N HIS A 72 15.18 -23.06 -9.10
CA HIS A 72 15.83 -21.77 -9.29
C HIS A 72 15.11 -20.62 -8.57
N ILE A 73 13.85 -20.81 -8.18
CA ILE A 73 13.05 -19.77 -7.52
C ILE A 73 13.66 -19.47 -6.16
N THR A 74 14.14 -18.23 -6.01
CA THR A 74 14.67 -17.69 -4.76
C THR A 74 13.72 -16.69 -4.11
N LYS A 75 12.93 -15.98 -4.94
CA LYS A 75 11.88 -15.07 -4.49
C LYS A 75 10.57 -15.44 -5.16
N PHE A 76 9.51 -15.51 -4.39
CA PHE A 76 8.19 -15.88 -4.88
C PHE A 76 7.13 -14.90 -4.40
N VAL A 77 6.28 -14.43 -5.32
CA VAL A 77 5.19 -13.49 -5.02
C VAL A 77 3.86 -14.10 -5.43
N LEU A 78 2.96 -14.27 -4.46
CA LEU A 78 1.57 -14.65 -4.65
C LEU A 78 0.66 -13.46 -4.33
N SER A 79 -0.44 -13.31 -5.06
CA SER A 79 -1.35 -12.18 -4.86
C SER A 79 -2.80 -12.55 -5.12
N ASN A 80 -3.66 -12.22 -4.17
CA ASN A 80 -5.11 -12.24 -4.36
C ASN A 80 -5.64 -10.94 -5.01
N TRP A 81 -4.77 -9.97 -5.32
CA TRP A 81 -5.19 -8.65 -5.82
C TRP A 81 -5.83 -8.74 -7.22
N ASN A 82 -5.09 -9.26 -8.20
CA ASN A 82 -5.58 -9.45 -9.57
C ASN A 82 -6.25 -10.82 -9.75
N ALA A 83 -5.96 -11.75 -8.85
CA ALA A 83 -6.32 -13.16 -8.91
C ALA A 83 -6.92 -13.61 -7.56
N PRO A 84 -8.14 -13.17 -7.17
CA PRO A 84 -8.68 -13.50 -5.85
C PRO A 84 -8.70 -15.02 -5.62
N GLY A 85 -8.15 -15.48 -4.49
CA GLY A 85 -8.03 -16.90 -4.13
C GLY A 85 -6.80 -17.62 -4.68
N GLN A 86 -5.88 -16.93 -5.38
CA GLN A 86 -4.63 -17.52 -5.89
C GLN A 86 -3.77 -18.14 -4.78
N ILE A 87 -3.65 -17.48 -3.62
CA ILE A 87 -2.84 -17.99 -2.50
C ILE A 87 -3.44 -19.31 -1.98
N HIS A 88 -4.75 -19.32 -1.71
CA HIS A 88 -5.48 -20.53 -1.33
C HIS A 88 -5.34 -21.66 -2.37
N LEU A 89 -5.52 -21.36 -3.66
CA LEU A 89 -5.37 -22.35 -4.74
C LEU A 89 -3.95 -22.92 -4.80
N PHE A 90 -2.93 -22.09 -4.63
CA PHE A 90 -1.54 -22.53 -4.56
C PHE A 90 -1.32 -23.46 -3.36
N ASN A 91 -1.88 -23.14 -2.20
CA ASN A 91 -1.76 -23.97 -1.01
C ASN A 91 -2.43 -25.34 -1.20
N GLN A 92 -3.61 -25.39 -1.84
CA GLN A 92 -4.28 -26.63 -2.21
C GLN A 92 -3.47 -27.46 -3.20
N SER A 93 -2.88 -26.81 -4.21
CA SER A 93 -2.05 -27.46 -5.23
C SER A 93 -0.78 -28.05 -4.62
N THR A 94 -0.29 -27.48 -3.52
CA THR A 94 0.89 -27.94 -2.78
C THR A 94 0.54 -28.68 -1.49
N LYS A 95 -0.69 -29.21 -1.35
CA LYS A 95 -1.18 -29.83 -0.10
C LYS A 95 -0.35 -31.03 0.38
N TYR A 96 0.34 -31.71 -0.52
CA TYR A 96 1.17 -32.88 -0.19
C TYR A 96 2.51 -32.50 0.45
N TYR A 97 2.90 -31.23 0.40
CA TYR A 97 4.14 -30.74 0.99
C TYR A 97 3.87 -30.11 2.36
N THR A 98 4.63 -30.55 3.36
CA THR A 98 4.60 -30.00 4.72
C THR A 98 5.35 -28.68 4.82
N SER A 99 6.37 -28.47 3.98
CA SER A 99 7.14 -27.23 3.89
C SER A 99 7.19 -26.75 2.46
N LEU A 100 7.15 -25.43 2.25
CA LEU A 100 7.38 -24.86 0.92
C LEU A 100 8.79 -25.12 0.42
N ARG A 101 9.75 -25.36 1.31
CA ARG A 101 11.13 -25.70 0.93
C ARG A 101 11.24 -27.07 0.27
N ASP A 102 10.39 -28.02 0.64
CA ASP A 102 10.37 -29.35 0.02
C ASP A 102 9.99 -29.24 -1.47
N PHE A 103 9.15 -28.25 -1.79
CA PHE A 103 8.68 -27.96 -3.14
C PHE A 103 9.56 -26.95 -3.90
N LEU A 104 10.08 -25.93 -3.19
CA LEU A 104 10.90 -24.83 -3.69
C LEU A 104 12.20 -24.74 -2.85
N PRO A 105 13.21 -25.59 -3.14
CA PRO A 105 14.34 -25.82 -2.22
C PRO A 105 15.26 -24.62 -1.99
N ASN A 106 15.30 -23.68 -2.94
CA ASN A 106 16.12 -22.47 -2.89
C ASN A 106 15.31 -21.22 -2.53
N LEU A 107 14.06 -21.36 -2.09
CA LEU A 107 13.20 -20.24 -1.71
C LEU A 107 13.75 -19.53 -0.48
N ILE A 108 14.14 -18.27 -0.64
CA ILE A 108 14.66 -17.41 0.42
C ILE A 108 13.59 -16.40 0.85
N GLN A 109 12.74 -15.95 -0.09
CA GLN A 109 11.74 -14.92 0.16
C GLN A 109 10.36 -15.30 -0.39
N LEU A 110 9.32 -15.18 0.43
CA LEU A 110 7.93 -15.28 0.02
C LEU A 110 7.18 -13.97 0.30
N ARG A 111 6.43 -13.48 -0.70
CA ARG A 111 5.50 -12.37 -0.54
C ARG A 111 4.07 -12.81 -0.83
N LEU A 112 3.16 -12.52 0.09
CA LEU A 112 1.73 -12.77 0.01
C LEU A 112 1.00 -11.42 -0.02
N ILE A 113 0.31 -11.11 -1.12
CA ILE A 113 -0.39 -9.83 -1.31
C ILE A 113 -1.90 -10.06 -1.25
N ASP A 114 -2.62 -9.19 -0.53
CA ASP A 114 -4.06 -9.33 -0.25
C ASP A 114 -4.35 -10.67 0.46
N PHE A 115 -3.51 -10.99 1.45
CA PHE A 115 -3.67 -12.17 2.30
C PHE A 115 -4.99 -12.08 3.09
N SER A 116 -5.72 -13.19 3.15
CA SER A 116 -7.06 -13.27 3.73
C SER A 116 -7.19 -14.43 4.72
N ASN A 117 -8.36 -14.53 5.36
CA ASN A 117 -8.64 -15.62 6.31
C ASN A 117 -8.57 -17.02 5.68
N ASP A 118 -8.83 -17.16 4.38
CA ASP A 118 -8.80 -18.46 3.70
C ASP A 118 -7.38 -18.92 3.34
N ASP A 119 -6.40 -18.03 3.49
CA ASP A 119 -5.00 -18.29 3.15
C ASP A 119 -4.20 -18.78 4.36
N VAL A 120 -4.81 -18.80 5.55
CA VAL A 120 -4.14 -19.09 6.84
C VAL A 120 -3.43 -20.45 6.88
N ASP A 121 -3.91 -21.41 6.09
CA ASP A 121 -3.34 -22.76 6.00
C ASP A 121 -1.96 -22.79 5.33
N ILE A 122 -1.48 -21.68 4.76
CA ILE A 122 -0.11 -21.59 4.23
C ILE A 122 0.93 -21.37 5.35
N LEU A 123 0.53 -20.78 6.48
CA LEU A 123 1.44 -20.34 7.56
C LEU A 123 2.33 -21.47 8.12
N PRO A 124 1.83 -22.71 8.34
CA PRO A 124 2.67 -23.80 8.82
C PRO A 124 3.80 -24.18 7.86
N LYS A 125 3.65 -23.92 6.55
CA LYS A 125 4.63 -24.28 5.52
C LYS A 125 5.79 -23.29 5.38
N LEU A 126 5.78 -22.20 6.15
CA LEU A 126 6.75 -21.10 6.06
C LEU A 126 8.05 -21.34 6.84
N ALA A 127 8.12 -22.42 7.61
CA ALA A 127 9.14 -22.66 8.65
C ALA A 127 10.62 -22.56 8.24
N MET A 128 10.94 -22.60 6.94
CA MET A 128 12.33 -22.63 6.45
C MET A 128 12.62 -21.53 5.42
N ILE A 129 11.84 -20.46 5.41
CA ILE A 129 12.02 -19.33 4.49
C ILE A 129 12.64 -18.18 5.30
N ASP A 130 13.71 -17.57 4.83
CA ASP A 130 14.40 -16.50 5.56
C ASP A 130 13.57 -15.20 5.64
N LYS A 131 12.83 -14.87 4.57
CA LYS A 131 12.11 -13.60 4.43
C LYS A 131 10.64 -13.80 4.11
N ILE A 132 9.76 -13.27 4.95
CA ILE A 132 8.29 -13.36 4.79
C ILE A 132 7.68 -11.96 4.71
N LEU A 133 6.95 -11.68 3.64
CA LEU A 133 6.27 -10.42 3.43
C LEU A 133 4.77 -10.70 3.25
N ILE A 134 3.93 -10.24 4.18
CA ILE A 134 2.47 -10.43 4.15
C ILE A 134 1.82 -9.05 4.13
N ASP A 135 1.17 -8.74 3.02
CA ASP A 135 0.39 -7.51 2.83
C ASP A 135 -1.10 -7.87 2.88
N ILE A 136 -1.84 -7.28 3.81
CA ILE A 136 -3.27 -7.53 4.03
C ILE A 136 -4.08 -6.33 3.56
N ASP A 137 -5.15 -6.59 2.80
CA ASP A 137 -6.09 -5.56 2.39
C ASP A 137 -6.89 -5.05 3.61
N ALA A 138 -6.82 -3.74 3.88
CA ALA A 138 -7.58 -3.08 4.95
C ALA A 138 -9.10 -3.31 4.87
N LEU A 139 -9.59 -3.72 3.69
CA LEU A 139 -11.00 -3.92 3.42
C LEU A 139 -11.52 -5.29 3.84
N ARG A 140 -10.62 -6.26 4.04
CA ARG A 140 -10.95 -7.62 4.50
C ARG A 140 -10.33 -7.82 5.89
N PRO A 141 -10.98 -7.35 6.96
CA PRO A 141 -10.43 -7.50 8.30
C PRO A 141 -10.21 -8.98 8.62
N LEU A 142 -9.05 -9.27 9.19
CA LEU A 142 -8.76 -10.61 9.67
C LEU A 142 -9.65 -10.97 10.85
N LEU A 143 -10.10 -12.22 10.88
CA LEU A 143 -10.71 -12.81 12.05
C LEU A 143 -9.67 -12.87 13.19
N TYR A 144 -10.16 -12.80 14.41
CA TYR A 144 -9.32 -12.91 15.60
C TYR A 144 -8.49 -14.21 15.60
N SER A 145 -9.09 -15.33 15.18
CA SER A 145 -8.40 -16.62 15.03
C SER A 145 -7.22 -16.54 14.06
N THR A 146 -7.37 -15.86 12.92
CA THR A 146 -6.30 -15.66 11.95
C THR A 146 -5.18 -14.80 12.51
N LYS A 147 -5.52 -13.74 13.27
CA LYS A 147 -4.52 -12.90 13.96
C LYS A 147 -3.71 -13.70 14.99
N LEU A 148 -4.36 -14.57 15.76
CA LEU A 148 -3.68 -15.48 16.69
C LEU A 148 -2.72 -16.45 15.99
N LEU A 149 -3.11 -16.97 14.82
CA LEU A 149 -2.26 -17.86 14.04
C LEU A 149 -1.05 -17.12 13.44
N LEU A 150 -1.23 -15.88 12.98
CA LEU A 150 -0.11 -15.04 12.55
C LEU A 150 0.88 -14.80 13.70
N ASP A 151 0.40 -14.42 14.89
CA ASP A 151 1.25 -14.27 16.06
C ASP A 151 2.00 -15.57 16.39
N ARG A 152 1.26 -16.69 16.44
CA ARG A 152 1.82 -18.02 16.71
C ARG A 152 2.94 -18.40 15.74
N TYR A 153 2.73 -18.26 14.44
CA TYR A 153 3.68 -18.73 13.44
C TYR A 153 4.82 -17.75 13.16
N LEU A 154 4.59 -16.45 13.29
CA LEU A 154 5.60 -15.43 12.97
C LEU A 154 6.42 -14.97 14.18
N PHE A 155 5.84 -14.96 15.39
CA PHE A 155 6.48 -14.40 16.58
C PHE A 155 6.57 -15.35 17.77
N CYS A 156 5.71 -16.38 17.86
CA CYS A 156 5.80 -17.44 18.89
C CYS A 156 6.25 -18.79 18.29
N SER A 157 7.14 -18.77 17.31
CA SER A 157 7.72 -19.96 16.71
C SER A 157 9.25 -19.90 16.73
N SER A 158 9.89 -21.06 16.62
CA SER A 158 11.34 -21.16 16.44
C SER A 158 11.74 -21.06 14.96
N PHE A 159 10.89 -20.47 14.10
CA PHE A 159 11.17 -20.35 12.68
C PHE A 159 12.31 -19.34 12.47
N PRO A 160 13.31 -19.63 11.64
CA PRO A 160 14.53 -18.85 11.50
C PRO A 160 14.34 -17.62 10.59
N PHE A 161 13.18 -16.96 10.67
CA PHE A 161 12.90 -15.75 9.91
C PHE A 161 13.94 -14.68 10.24
N LYS A 162 14.60 -14.15 9.21
CA LYS A 162 15.48 -12.99 9.30
C LYS A 162 14.73 -11.70 9.06
N GLU A 163 13.72 -11.73 8.18
CA GLU A 163 12.91 -10.58 7.84
C GLU A 163 11.43 -10.94 7.83
N VAL A 164 10.63 -10.18 8.56
CA VAL A 164 9.16 -10.27 8.53
C VAL A 164 8.60 -8.89 8.22
N ARG A 165 7.72 -8.83 7.22
CA ARG A 165 6.84 -7.69 6.99
C ARG A 165 5.40 -8.15 7.11
N LEU A 166 4.63 -7.46 7.94
CA LEU A 166 3.25 -7.78 8.23
C LEU A 166 2.43 -6.49 8.26
N TRP A 167 1.87 -6.15 7.10
CA TRP A 167 1.10 -4.93 6.92
C TRP A 167 -0.40 -5.23 7.09
N VAL A 168 -0.98 -4.86 8.23
CA VAL A 168 -2.38 -5.14 8.57
C VAL A 168 -3.19 -3.85 8.63
N GLY A 169 -4.09 -3.66 7.67
CA GLY A 169 -4.77 -2.37 7.49
C GLY A 169 -5.85 -1.99 8.51
N ASP A 170 -6.23 -2.86 9.46
CA ASP A 170 -7.26 -2.50 10.47
C ASP A 170 -6.93 -3.02 11.87
N ASN A 171 -6.89 -2.09 12.84
CA ASN A 171 -6.64 -2.28 14.27
C ASN A 171 -5.30 -2.93 14.66
N GLY A 172 -4.36 -3.05 13.71
CA GLY A 172 -3.10 -3.75 13.91
C GLY A 172 -3.26 -5.22 14.37
N ILE A 173 -2.15 -5.82 14.76
CA ILE A 173 -2.11 -7.13 15.41
C ILE A 173 -1.89 -6.95 16.90
N ARG A 174 -2.74 -7.62 17.68
CA ARG A 174 -2.56 -7.80 19.12
C ARG A 174 -1.80 -9.09 19.38
N LEU A 175 -0.71 -9.01 20.12
CA LEU A 175 0.15 -10.13 20.44
C LEU A 175 -0.27 -10.78 21.76
N GLN A 176 0.00 -12.08 21.89
CA GLN A 176 -0.43 -12.86 23.06
C GLN A 176 0.52 -12.69 24.25
N HIS A 177 0.22 -11.78 25.17
CA HIS A 177 1.05 -11.53 26.36
C HIS A 177 1.16 -12.70 27.35
N ASN A 178 0.17 -13.60 27.42
CA ASN A 178 0.08 -14.67 28.42
C ASN A 178 0.59 -16.03 27.89
N THR A 179 1.38 -16.02 26.81
CA THR A 179 1.97 -17.25 26.23
C THR A 179 3.41 -17.37 26.67
N ASP A 180 3.91 -18.61 26.73
CA ASP A 180 5.32 -18.88 27.01
C ASP A 180 6.20 -18.07 26.05
N LEU A 181 7.20 -17.39 26.61
CA LEU A 181 8.07 -16.51 25.84
C LEU A 181 8.99 -17.36 24.95
N ILE A 182 8.61 -17.50 23.69
CA ILE A 182 9.46 -18.07 22.65
C ILE A 182 10.26 -16.91 22.04
N ILE A 183 11.57 -16.95 22.22
CA ILE A 183 12.49 -15.98 21.64
C ILE A 183 12.84 -16.43 20.23
N ASN A 184 12.69 -15.53 19.25
CA ASN A 184 13.24 -15.69 17.91
C ASN A 184 14.59 -14.97 17.82
N PRO A 185 15.73 -15.70 17.89
CA PRO A 185 17.04 -15.07 17.84
C PRO A 185 17.46 -14.67 16.42
N HIS A 186 16.72 -15.07 15.39
CA HIS A 186 17.11 -14.88 13.99
C HIS A 186 16.51 -13.63 13.35
N LEU A 187 15.45 -13.07 13.94
CA LEU A 187 14.76 -11.91 13.36
C LEU A 187 15.61 -10.64 13.46
N GLU A 188 16.08 -10.17 12.32
CA GLU A 188 16.93 -8.99 12.17
C GLU A 188 16.14 -7.78 11.65
N GLN A 189 15.09 -8.01 10.86
CA GLN A 189 14.29 -6.95 10.24
C GLN A 189 12.80 -7.21 10.43
N LEU A 190 12.09 -6.19 10.92
CA LEU A 190 10.64 -6.28 11.15
C LEU A 190 9.92 -5.03 10.63
N THR A 191 8.86 -5.23 9.87
CA THR A 191 7.87 -4.20 9.55
C THR A 191 6.51 -4.68 10.02
N ILE A 192 5.85 -3.98 10.94
CA ILE A 192 4.59 -4.46 11.53
C ILE A 192 3.66 -3.30 11.94
N ILE A 193 2.35 -3.54 11.86
CA ILE A 193 1.33 -2.71 12.48
C ILE A 193 0.84 -3.41 13.75
N VAL A 194 1.17 -2.86 14.92
CA VAL A 194 0.76 -3.38 16.22
C VAL A 194 -0.47 -2.64 16.74
N ALA A 195 -1.28 -3.32 17.56
CA ALA A 195 -2.48 -2.70 18.13
C ALA A 195 -2.11 -1.60 19.14
N HIS A 196 -1.16 -1.89 20.04
CA HIS A 196 -0.78 -1.01 21.16
C HIS A 196 0.74 -0.95 21.37
N ILE A 197 1.19 0.02 22.18
CA ILE A 197 2.60 0.16 22.58
C ILE A 197 3.12 -1.04 23.38
N ASP A 198 2.26 -1.67 24.18
CA ASP A 198 2.59 -2.90 24.91
C ASP A 198 2.99 -4.06 23.99
N ASP A 199 2.35 -4.16 22.82
CA ASP A 199 2.69 -5.17 21.81
C ASP A 199 4.09 -4.90 21.23
N LEU A 200 4.45 -3.62 21.02
CA LEU A 200 5.80 -3.22 20.61
C LEU A 200 6.86 -3.64 21.64
N ILE A 201 6.59 -3.42 22.94
CA ILE A 201 7.50 -3.83 24.01
C ILE A 201 7.63 -5.36 24.06
N LEU A 202 6.53 -6.10 23.85
CA LEU A 202 6.56 -7.56 23.78
C LEU A 202 7.38 -8.07 22.58
N LEU A 203 7.35 -7.38 21.44
CA LEU A 203 8.20 -7.71 20.29
C LEU A 203 9.68 -7.59 20.63
N PHE A 204 10.08 -6.57 21.39
CA PHE A 204 11.47 -6.43 21.83
C PHE A 204 11.93 -7.63 22.67
N LYS A 205 11.08 -8.11 23.59
CA LYS A 205 11.36 -9.33 24.38
C LYS A 205 11.51 -10.57 23.49
N ARG A 206 10.64 -10.71 22.49
CA ARG A 206 10.63 -11.89 21.60
C ARG A 206 11.72 -11.85 20.54
N SER A 207 12.19 -10.68 20.14
CA SER A 207 13.12 -10.49 19.02
C SER A 207 14.30 -9.58 19.43
N PRO A 208 15.15 -10.01 20.37
CA PRO A 208 16.21 -9.17 20.95
C PRO A 208 17.33 -8.82 19.95
N ASN A 209 17.42 -9.53 18.82
CA ASN A 209 18.45 -9.36 17.80
C ASN A 209 18.04 -8.44 16.64
N LEU A 210 16.89 -7.75 16.73
CA LEU A 210 16.45 -6.80 15.71
C LEU A 210 17.53 -5.75 15.42
N ILE A 211 17.78 -5.53 14.13
CA ILE A 211 18.68 -4.52 13.56
C ILE A 211 17.85 -3.39 12.95
N LYS A 212 16.75 -3.74 12.26
CA LYS A 212 15.81 -2.77 11.67
C LYS A 212 14.39 -3.04 12.15
N LEU A 213 13.69 -1.98 12.54
CA LEU A 213 12.29 -2.05 12.93
C LEU A 213 11.51 -0.88 12.35
N TYR A 214 10.45 -1.19 11.62
CA TYR A 214 9.37 -0.27 11.26
C TYR A 214 8.11 -0.71 11.99
N ALA A 215 7.60 0.11 12.90
CA ALA A 215 6.41 -0.17 13.66
C ALA A 215 5.37 0.94 13.50
N GLU A 216 4.13 0.57 13.16
CA GLU A 216 2.98 1.47 13.31
C GLU A 216 2.20 1.06 14.56
N ILE A 217 1.91 2.01 15.44
CA ILE A 217 1.09 1.81 16.64
C ILE A 217 -0.31 2.38 16.35
N ASN A 218 -1.29 1.49 16.28
CA ASN A 218 -2.61 1.85 15.79
C ASN A 218 -3.49 2.58 16.83
N SER A 219 -3.38 2.25 18.11
CA SER A 219 -4.30 2.78 19.13
C SER A 219 -3.75 2.84 20.55
N PHE A 220 -4.20 3.83 21.31
CA PHE A 220 -3.99 3.94 22.75
C PHE A 220 -4.90 3.00 23.56
N THR A 221 -4.39 2.46 24.66
CA THR A 221 -5.18 1.78 25.69
C THR A 221 -5.09 2.52 27.01
N ALA A 222 -6.24 2.77 27.64
CA ALA A 222 -6.30 3.33 28.99
C ALA A 222 -6.00 2.30 30.10
N ASP A 223 -5.84 1.03 29.73
CA ASP A 223 -5.48 -0.04 30.65
C ASP A 223 -4.03 0.16 31.17
N GLU A 224 -3.75 -0.35 32.37
CA GLU A 224 -2.38 -0.36 32.89
C GLU A 224 -1.43 -1.09 31.92
N PRO A 225 -0.23 -0.54 31.67
CA PRO A 225 0.73 -1.13 30.76
C PRO A 225 1.10 -2.53 31.23
N LYS A 226 0.92 -3.52 30.35
CA LYS A 226 1.24 -4.91 30.67
C LYS A 226 2.74 -5.15 30.66
N GLN A 227 3.50 -4.28 30.01
CA GLN A 227 4.94 -4.37 29.91
C GLN A 227 5.59 -3.00 30.03
N TYR A 228 6.73 -2.97 30.72
CA TYR A 228 7.53 -1.76 30.85
C TYR A 228 8.76 -1.83 29.96
N ALA A 229 9.06 -0.69 29.34
CA ALA A 229 10.30 -0.45 28.63
C ALA A 229 11.46 -0.43 29.65
N THR A 230 12.31 -1.45 29.62
CA THR A 230 13.51 -1.53 30.48
C THR A 230 14.72 -1.91 29.64
N ALA A 231 15.92 -1.55 30.09
CA ALA A 231 17.17 -1.85 29.37
C ALA A 231 17.40 -3.36 29.11
N GLU A 232 16.82 -4.25 29.92
CA GLU A 232 16.91 -5.70 29.75
C GLU A 232 16.08 -6.22 28.56
N VAL A 233 14.99 -5.53 28.26
CA VAL A 233 14.00 -5.92 27.25
C VAL A 233 14.35 -5.38 25.86
N MET A 234 15.07 -4.26 25.80
CA MET A 234 15.29 -3.54 24.56
C MET A 234 16.24 -4.25 23.58
N PRO A 235 16.02 -4.13 22.26
CA PRO A 235 16.84 -4.79 21.25
C PRO A 235 18.19 -4.11 21.14
N LYS A 236 19.24 -4.77 21.66
CA LYS A 236 20.59 -4.20 21.79
C LYS A 236 21.33 -3.99 20.46
N LYS A 237 20.78 -4.50 19.35
CA LYS A 237 21.37 -4.41 18.01
C LYS A 237 20.63 -3.43 17.08
N LEU A 238 19.55 -2.81 17.55
CA LEU A 238 18.69 -1.98 16.69
C LEU A 238 19.45 -0.73 16.27
N THR A 239 19.63 -0.56 14.96
CA THR A 239 20.29 0.61 14.36
C THR A 239 19.32 1.50 13.59
N ASP A 240 18.27 0.91 13.01
CA ASP A 240 17.32 1.60 12.16
C ASP A 240 15.93 1.45 12.80
N PHE A 241 15.40 2.54 13.34
CA PHE A 241 14.13 2.50 14.06
C PHE A 241 13.15 3.52 13.49
N HIS A 242 12.04 3.03 12.97
CA HIS A 242 10.92 3.81 12.50
C HIS A 242 9.67 3.56 13.35
N ILE A 243 9.01 4.63 13.78
CA ILE A 243 7.73 4.59 14.49
C ILE A 243 6.72 5.47 13.77
N GLN A 244 5.52 4.94 13.54
CA GLN A 244 4.38 5.68 13.03
C GLN A 244 3.19 5.59 14.00
N THR A 245 2.45 6.68 14.18
CA THR A 245 1.16 6.67 14.89
C THR A 245 0.09 7.40 14.07
N ASN A 246 -1.12 6.87 14.10
CA ASN A 246 -2.31 7.52 13.52
C ASN A 246 -3.34 7.94 14.59
N ASP A 247 -3.17 7.49 15.84
CA ASP A 247 -3.97 7.90 17.00
C ASP A 247 -3.18 8.92 17.83
N GLN A 248 -3.83 10.05 18.12
CA GLN A 248 -3.29 11.22 18.83
C GLN A 248 -2.79 10.93 20.25
N LYS A 249 -3.17 9.79 20.82
CA LYS A 249 -2.78 9.38 22.18
C LYS A 249 -1.89 8.14 22.19
N ALA A 250 -1.56 7.56 21.04
CA ALA A 250 -0.86 6.28 20.98
C ALA A 250 0.58 6.33 21.53
N LEU A 251 1.24 7.49 21.46
CA LEU A 251 2.62 7.67 21.89
C LEU A 251 2.87 9.11 22.35
N THR A 252 3.16 9.30 23.63
CA THR A 252 3.63 10.60 24.16
C THR A 252 5.12 10.79 23.86
N PHE A 253 5.64 12.01 24.05
CA PHE A 253 7.07 12.28 23.89
C PHE A 253 7.88 11.56 24.98
N ASP A 254 7.35 11.48 26.21
CA ASP A 254 7.97 10.75 27.31
C ASP A 254 8.06 9.24 27.02
N ASP A 255 7.01 8.63 26.46
CA ASP A 255 7.05 7.22 26.05
C ASP A 255 8.15 6.97 25.01
N LEU A 256 8.21 7.84 23.99
CA LEU A 256 9.26 7.81 22.97
C LEU A 256 10.64 7.93 23.60
N PHE A 257 10.82 8.90 24.51
CA PHE A 257 12.07 9.15 25.20
C PHE A 257 12.51 7.89 25.97
N VAL A 258 11.63 7.30 26.79
CA VAL A 258 11.92 6.09 27.57
C VAL A 258 12.30 4.91 26.68
N ILE A 259 11.60 4.69 25.56
CA ILE A 259 11.93 3.61 24.62
C ILE A 259 13.31 3.82 24.02
N VAL A 260 13.58 5.02 23.51
CA VAL A 260 14.73 5.31 22.66
C VAL A 260 16.03 5.45 23.45
N ILE A 261 16.02 5.99 24.68
CA ILE A 261 17.23 6.13 25.50
C ILE A 261 17.85 4.77 25.89
N HIS A 262 17.04 3.71 25.92
CA HIS A 262 17.50 2.36 26.21
C HIS A 262 18.09 1.64 24.99
N ILE A 263 18.14 2.30 23.83
CA ILE A 263 18.68 1.76 22.57
C ILE A 263 19.76 2.72 22.01
N PRO A 264 20.92 2.84 22.68
CA PRO A 264 21.99 3.77 22.27
C PRO A 264 22.66 3.37 20.94
N THR A 265 22.27 2.25 20.33
CA THR A 265 22.77 1.77 19.04
C THR A 265 22.11 2.41 17.82
N ILE A 266 21.00 3.13 18.01
CA ILE A 266 20.26 3.77 16.92
C ILE A 266 21.17 4.72 16.14
N LYS A 267 21.24 4.50 14.83
CA LYS A 267 21.93 5.35 13.85
C LYS A 267 20.95 6.16 13.00
N LEU A 268 19.78 5.59 12.74
CA LEU A 268 18.68 6.22 12.03
C LEU A 268 17.41 6.11 12.87
N LEU A 269 16.87 7.26 13.27
CA LEU A 269 15.55 7.38 13.90
C LEU A 269 14.59 8.06 12.94
N SER A 270 13.43 7.45 12.71
CA SER A 270 12.39 8.00 11.83
C SER A 270 11.04 7.99 12.52
N LEU A 271 10.35 9.13 12.58
CA LEU A 271 9.06 9.25 13.25
C LEU A 271 7.99 9.85 12.32
N ASP A 272 6.80 9.26 12.26
CA ASP A 272 5.61 9.87 11.67
C ASP A 272 4.45 9.82 12.68
N ILE A 273 4.30 10.89 13.45
CA ILE A 273 3.50 10.92 14.67
C ILE A 273 2.29 11.84 14.49
N GLU A 274 1.10 11.31 14.76
CA GLU A 274 -0.07 12.13 15.13
C GLU A 274 -0.21 12.16 16.64
N THR A 275 -0.31 13.35 17.23
CA THR A 275 -0.36 13.52 18.70
C THR A 275 -1.14 14.76 19.14
N THR A 276 -1.51 14.85 20.41
CA THR A 276 -1.89 16.10 21.11
C THR A 276 -0.80 16.61 22.06
N ASP A 277 0.31 15.88 22.15
CA ASP A 277 1.42 16.21 23.04
C ASP A 277 2.29 17.33 22.45
N MET A 278 2.40 18.44 23.19
CA MET A 278 3.12 19.63 22.78
C MET A 278 4.63 19.50 22.93
N ASP A 279 5.14 18.51 23.65
CA ASP A 279 6.58 18.34 23.86
C ASP A 279 7.30 17.96 22.55
N TYR A 280 6.57 17.37 21.59
CA TYR A 280 7.07 17.19 20.23
C TYR A 280 7.37 18.50 19.49
N ALA A 281 6.77 19.63 19.91
CA ALA A 281 7.02 20.96 19.35
C ALA A 281 8.19 21.71 20.02
N ASP A 282 8.78 21.15 21.08
CA ASP A 282 9.89 21.79 21.80
C ASP A 282 11.26 21.26 21.34
N GLY A 283 12.03 22.13 20.71
CA GLY A 283 13.41 21.86 20.33
C GLY A 283 14.33 21.47 21.50
N LEU A 284 14.05 21.91 22.74
CA LEU A 284 14.83 21.49 23.91
C LEU A 284 14.63 20.00 24.23
N CYS A 285 13.39 19.51 24.17
CA CYS A 285 13.06 18.09 24.31
C CYS A 285 13.80 17.24 23.27
N TRP A 286 13.81 17.69 22.02
CA TRP A 286 14.58 17.05 20.95
C TRP A 286 16.09 17.08 21.18
N THR A 287 16.63 18.21 21.65
CA THR A 287 18.06 18.34 21.98
C THR A 287 18.45 17.35 23.06
N LEU A 288 17.62 17.21 24.09
CA LEU A 288 17.82 16.24 25.16
C LEU A 288 17.80 14.80 24.62
N LEU A 289 16.80 14.43 23.83
CA LEU A 289 16.69 13.09 23.22
C LEU A 289 17.92 12.77 22.35
N ILE A 290 18.33 13.70 21.47
CA ILE A 290 19.48 13.53 20.59
C ILE A 290 20.78 13.37 21.39
N SER A 291 20.95 14.14 22.48
CA SER A 291 22.14 14.02 23.34
C SER A 291 22.29 12.65 23.99
N ARG A 292 21.21 11.87 24.08
CA ARG A 292 21.20 10.49 24.61
C ARG A 292 21.44 9.41 23.55
N LEU A 293 21.53 9.80 22.27
CA LEU A 293 21.74 8.89 21.15
C LEU A 293 23.09 9.16 20.48
N PRO A 294 24.20 8.71 21.08
CA PRO A 294 25.55 9.07 20.63
C PRO A 294 25.91 8.52 19.24
N LYS A 295 25.17 7.54 18.72
CA LYS A 295 25.37 6.96 17.39
C LYS A 295 24.40 7.50 16.34
N LEU A 296 23.49 8.40 16.71
CA LEU A 296 22.50 8.95 15.79
C LEU A 296 23.19 9.77 14.70
N THR A 297 23.16 9.26 13.49
CA THR A 297 23.67 9.96 12.30
C THR A 297 22.56 10.64 11.51
N ARG A 298 21.33 10.14 11.65
CA ARG A 298 20.18 10.53 10.84
C ARG A 298 18.91 10.55 11.67
N LEU A 299 18.20 11.67 11.58
CA LEU A 299 16.91 11.86 12.22
C LEU A 299 15.93 12.37 11.18
N TYR A 300 14.82 11.66 11.03
CA TYR A 300 13.68 12.10 10.25
C TYR A 300 12.49 12.14 11.17
N PHE A 301 11.77 13.24 11.19
CA PHE A 301 10.50 13.24 11.89
C PHE A 301 9.49 14.10 11.16
N ARG A 302 8.26 13.69 11.36
CA ARG A 302 7.07 14.35 10.92
C ARG A 302 6.07 14.25 12.05
N THR A 303 5.69 15.40 12.60
CA THR A 303 4.76 15.46 13.71
C THR A 303 3.57 16.30 13.32
N ARG A 304 2.37 15.75 13.52
CA ARG A 304 1.07 16.42 13.41
C ARG A 304 0.49 16.56 14.81
N ILE A 305 0.59 17.77 15.37
CA ILE A 305 0.16 18.09 16.72
C ILE A 305 -1.21 18.74 16.65
N TRP A 306 -2.22 18.03 17.15
CA TRP A 306 -3.60 18.48 17.16
C TRP A 306 -3.84 19.48 18.28
N MET A 307 -4.22 20.69 17.89
CA MET A 307 -4.55 21.76 18.82
C MET A 307 -6.04 21.69 19.19
N GLY A 308 -6.35 22.05 20.44
CA GLY A 308 -7.73 22.05 20.96
C GLY A 308 -8.69 22.91 20.15
N ALA A 309 -9.99 22.57 20.20
CA ALA A 309 -11.03 23.34 19.51
C ALA A 309 -11.12 24.76 20.08
N GLY A 310 -10.93 25.78 19.24
CA GLY A 310 -11.03 27.20 19.63
C GLY A 310 -9.83 28.07 19.22
N VAL A 311 -8.71 27.46 18.82
CA VAL A 311 -7.57 28.21 18.26
C VAL A 311 -7.92 28.66 16.85
N THR A 312 -7.98 29.98 16.62
CA THR A 312 -8.33 30.57 15.31
C THR A 312 -7.13 30.66 14.37
N SER A 313 -5.91 30.80 14.91
CA SER A 313 -4.65 30.80 14.17
C SER A 313 -3.52 30.34 15.08
N ILE A 314 -2.68 29.43 14.61
CA ILE A 314 -1.49 28.96 15.32
C ILE A 314 -0.29 29.79 14.83
N ASP A 315 0.35 30.56 15.72
CA ASP A 315 1.62 31.21 15.39
C ASP A 315 2.74 30.16 15.45
N VAL A 316 3.37 29.91 14.30
CA VAL A 316 4.45 28.91 14.20
C VAL A 316 5.83 29.44 14.59
N SER A 317 5.97 30.77 14.78
CA SER A 317 7.26 31.42 15.06
C SER A 317 7.97 30.87 16.31
N PRO A 318 7.29 30.71 17.46
CA PRO A 318 7.95 30.21 18.68
C PRO A 318 8.53 28.80 18.52
N PHE A 319 7.85 27.94 17.76
CA PHE A 319 8.32 26.58 17.51
C PHE A 319 9.57 26.59 16.62
N VAL A 320 9.57 27.38 15.54
CA VAL A 320 10.77 27.54 14.69
C VAL A 320 11.96 28.10 15.47
N GLU A 321 11.72 29.09 16.34
CA GLU A 321 12.75 29.66 17.20
C GLU A 321 13.31 28.64 18.21
N SER A 322 12.45 27.76 18.74
CA SER A 322 12.91 26.65 19.60
C SER A 322 13.81 25.69 18.81
N PHE A 323 13.38 25.26 17.61
CA PHE A 323 14.19 24.36 16.77
C PHE A 323 15.47 24.99 16.22
N ALA A 324 15.51 26.31 16.03
CA ALA A 324 16.71 27.03 15.59
C ALA A 324 17.90 26.83 16.55
N ARG A 325 17.65 26.46 17.82
CA ARG A 325 18.67 26.17 18.83
C ARG A 325 19.25 24.75 18.75
N THR A 326 18.64 23.86 17.97
CA THR A 326 18.93 22.41 17.95
C THR A 326 19.85 21.97 16.81
N ASN A 327 20.21 22.89 15.90
CA ASN A 327 20.83 22.61 14.60
C ASN A 327 20.02 21.67 13.69
N LEU A 328 18.78 21.31 14.04
CA LEU A 328 17.92 20.49 13.20
C LEU A 328 17.24 21.35 12.12
N PRO A 329 17.44 21.03 10.84
CA PRO A 329 16.70 21.67 9.76
C PRO A 329 15.26 21.15 9.75
N VAL A 330 14.31 22.03 10.08
CA VAL A 330 12.88 21.72 10.14
C VAL A 330 12.06 22.79 9.44
N ILE A 331 10.86 22.40 8.98
CA ILE A 331 9.80 23.32 8.60
C ILE A 331 8.62 23.17 9.56
N CYS A 332 8.13 24.30 10.06
CA CYS A 332 6.91 24.39 10.84
C CYS A 332 5.84 25.12 10.03
N TYR A 333 4.65 24.55 9.95
CA TYR A 333 3.48 25.19 9.35
C TYR A 333 2.23 24.72 10.08
N SER A 334 1.12 25.42 9.91
CA SER A 334 -0.12 25.06 10.57
C SER A 334 -1.30 25.18 9.62
N ASP A 335 -2.32 24.39 9.88
CA ASP A 335 -3.68 24.66 9.46
C ASP A 335 -4.53 25.06 10.68
N SER A 336 -5.84 25.24 10.50
CA SER A 336 -6.75 25.71 11.55
C SER A 336 -6.81 24.82 12.80
N ARG A 337 -6.28 23.59 12.76
CA ARG A 337 -6.36 22.63 13.88
C ARG A 337 -5.07 21.89 14.17
N VAL A 338 -4.13 21.85 13.23
CA VAL A 338 -2.95 21.00 13.32
C VAL A 338 -1.70 21.86 13.11
N LEU A 339 -0.78 21.76 14.05
CA LEU A 339 0.61 22.20 13.89
C LEU A 339 1.40 21.05 13.26
N HIS A 340 2.08 21.32 12.16
CA HIS A 340 2.92 20.37 11.45
C HIS A 340 4.38 20.76 11.61
N ILE A 341 5.23 19.79 11.95
CA ILE A 341 6.68 19.98 12.06
C ILE A 341 7.37 18.82 11.35
N ASP A 342 8.11 19.13 10.29
CA ASP A 342 8.80 18.14 9.46
C ASP A 342 10.30 18.44 9.37
N THR A 343 11.13 17.40 9.36
CA THR A 343 12.56 17.50 8.99
C THR A 343 12.75 17.82 7.51
N VAL A 344 13.75 18.65 7.18
CA VAL A 344 14.12 19.00 5.80
C VAL A 344 15.62 18.81 5.55
N PRO A 345 16.07 18.39 4.36
CA PRO A 345 15.29 18.05 3.18
C PRO A 345 14.58 16.69 3.34
N TYR A 346 13.53 16.47 2.53
CA TYR A 346 12.89 15.16 2.42
C TYR A 346 13.79 14.21 1.62
N ASP A 347 14.81 13.66 2.27
CA ASP A 347 15.70 12.67 1.68
C ASP A 347 15.33 11.26 2.15
N MET A 348 14.59 10.54 1.31
CA MET A 348 14.11 9.19 1.61
C MET A 348 14.93 8.08 0.93
N HIS A 349 16.16 8.36 0.48
CA HIS A 349 16.99 7.37 -0.24
C HIS A 349 17.33 6.11 0.57
N GLU A 350 17.25 6.19 1.90
CA GLU A 350 17.71 5.12 2.80
C GLU A 350 16.59 4.24 3.35
N PHE A 351 15.35 4.65 3.15
CA PHE A 351 14.21 3.83 3.55
C PHE A 351 14.00 2.74 2.50
N GLU A 352 14.17 1.48 2.91
CA GLU A 352 13.85 0.31 2.10
C GLU A 352 12.34 0.19 1.84
N THR A 353 11.52 0.79 2.72
CA THR A 353 10.08 0.92 2.55
C THR A 353 9.76 2.11 1.65
N ASN A 354 8.70 2.01 0.84
CA ASN A 354 8.14 3.14 0.09
C ASN A 354 7.50 4.13 1.06
N MET A 355 8.30 4.78 1.92
CA MET A 355 7.81 5.83 2.81
C MET A 355 7.16 6.94 1.97
N SER A 356 5.90 7.19 2.25
CA SER A 356 5.16 8.31 1.68
C SER A 356 5.48 9.57 2.45
N VAL A 357 5.73 10.67 1.73
CA VAL A 357 5.65 11.99 2.34
C VAL A 357 4.18 12.37 2.40
N THR A 358 3.74 12.87 3.53
CA THR A 358 2.35 13.29 3.72
C THR A 358 2.40 14.74 4.17
N THR A 359 1.70 15.66 3.51
CA THR A 359 1.83 17.10 3.78
C THR A 359 0.52 17.82 3.53
N SER A 360 0.45 19.09 3.93
CA SER A 360 -0.64 20.02 3.59
C SER A 360 -0.22 20.93 2.43
N PRO A 361 -1.16 21.41 1.59
CA PRO A 361 -0.88 22.50 0.66
C PRO A 361 -0.36 23.77 1.36
N LEU A 362 -0.73 23.98 2.64
CA LEU A 362 -0.30 25.13 3.43
C LEU A 362 1.18 25.12 3.81
N VAL A 363 1.90 24.02 3.57
CA VAL A 363 3.37 23.97 3.75
C VAL A 363 4.08 25.07 2.95
N ARG A 364 3.47 25.57 1.88
CA ARG A 364 3.92 26.74 1.13
C ARG A 364 4.16 27.98 2.02
N TYR A 365 3.36 28.14 3.06
CA TYR A 365 3.43 29.26 4.00
C TYR A 365 4.24 28.93 5.26
N GLY A 366 4.87 27.75 5.30
CA GLY A 366 5.67 27.31 6.43
C GLY A 366 6.92 28.15 6.63
N LYS A 367 7.34 28.24 7.89
CA LYS A 367 8.61 28.83 8.32
C LYS A 367 9.62 27.72 8.55
N THR A 368 10.86 27.91 8.12
CA THR A 368 11.90 26.88 8.18
C THR A 368 13.15 27.40 8.86
N THR A 369 13.83 26.55 9.62
CA THR A 369 15.15 26.86 10.19
C THR A 369 16.25 26.84 9.13
N ASN A 370 15.99 26.25 7.95
CA ASN A 370 16.92 26.22 6.82
C ASN A 370 16.20 26.37 5.45
N PRO A 371 16.07 27.61 4.93
CA PRO A 371 15.40 27.88 3.65
C PRO A 371 16.05 27.21 2.44
N GLU A 372 17.37 27.13 2.40
CA GLU A 372 18.11 26.57 1.27
C GLU A 372 17.85 25.06 1.12
N LEU A 373 17.88 24.32 2.23
CA LEU A 373 17.55 22.89 2.25
C LEU A 373 16.09 22.64 1.86
N TYR A 374 15.17 23.49 2.36
CA TYR A 374 13.75 23.37 2.02
C TYR A 374 13.47 23.59 0.53
N GLN A 375 14.17 24.51 -0.12
CA GLN A 375 13.99 24.80 -1.56
C GLN A 375 14.46 23.66 -2.48
N ARG A 376 15.24 22.69 -1.97
CA ARG A 376 15.68 21.53 -2.78
C ARG A 376 14.50 20.63 -3.16
N GLN A 377 14.53 20.12 -4.39
CA GLN A 377 13.55 19.14 -4.87
C GLN A 377 13.77 17.78 -4.20
N ALA A 378 12.69 17.20 -3.68
CA ALA A 378 12.67 15.90 -3.04
C ALA A 378 12.53 14.77 -4.08
N ARG A 379 13.59 14.55 -4.86
CA ARG A 379 13.59 13.58 -5.98
C ARG A 379 13.55 12.12 -5.55
N SER A 380 13.88 11.83 -4.29
CA SER A 380 13.88 10.47 -3.72
C SER A 380 12.48 9.97 -3.31
N VAL A 381 11.50 10.86 -3.24
CA VAL A 381 10.14 10.53 -2.80
C VAL A 381 9.35 9.89 -3.94
N LYS A 382 8.84 8.68 -3.71
CA LYS A 382 8.03 7.92 -4.68
C LYS A 382 6.52 8.03 -4.44
N SER A 383 6.09 8.32 -3.21
CA SER A 383 4.68 8.43 -2.85
C SER A 383 4.44 9.72 -2.09
N LEU A 384 3.41 10.47 -2.47
CA LEU A 384 3.02 11.71 -1.83
C LEU A 384 1.54 11.67 -1.45
N PHE A 385 1.24 11.94 -0.19
CA PHE A 385 -0.11 12.19 0.31
C PHE A 385 -0.28 13.69 0.60
N LEU A 386 -1.28 14.32 0.00
CA LEU A 386 -1.53 15.75 0.12
C LEU A 386 -2.96 15.98 0.61
N CYS A 387 -3.07 16.54 1.82
CA CYS A 387 -4.34 16.69 2.53
C CYS A 387 -4.76 18.14 2.68
N GLY A 388 -5.91 18.52 2.11
CA GLY A 388 -6.49 19.87 2.22
C GLY A 388 -7.64 20.01 3.22
N ARG A 389 -7.70 19.14 4.24
CA ARG A 389 -8.92 18.96 5.08
C ARG A 389 -9.34 20.18 5.89
N HIS A 390 -8.38 20.91 6.44
CA HIS A 390 -8.63 21.83 7.54
C HIS A 390 -8.88 23.26 7.08
N GLU A 391 -8.42 23.64 5.90
CA GLU A 391 -8.54 25.00 5.40
C GLU A 391 -8.82 25.05 3.91
N ARG A 392 -9.33 26.20 3.48
CA ARG A 392 -9.51 26.54 2.07
C ARG A 392 -8.16 26.97 1.51
N THR A 393 -7.84 26.50 0.31
CA THR A 393 -6.53 26.69 -0.33
C THR A 393 -6.72 27.23 -1.75
N LEU A 394 -5.63 27.72 -2.34
CA LEU A 394 -5.57 28.09 -3.75
C LEU A 394 -4.88 26.98 -4.54
N ILE A 395 -5.14 26.89 -5.84
CA ILE A 395 -4.52 25.86 -6.68
C ILE A 395 -2.99 25.97 -6.68
N ASN A 396 -2.45 27.18 -6.60
CA ASN A 396 -1.02 27.44 -6.53
C ASN A 396 -0.38 26.80 -5.28
N ASP A 397 -1.14 26.59 -4.20
CA ASP A 397 -0.63 25.93 -3.00
C ASP A 397 -0.37 24.45 -3.27
N TRP A 398 -1.31 23.79 -3.98
CA TRP A 398 -1.15 22.39 -4.41
C TRP A 398 -0.02 22.24 -5.41
N LEU A 399 0.02 23.10 -6.44
CA LEU A 399 1.07 23.05 -7.46
C LEU A 399 2.46 23.33 -6.90
N HIS A 400 2.58 24.25 -5.95
CA HIS A 400 3.84 24.53 -5.26
C HIS A 400 4.38 23.27 -4.60
N VAL A 401 3.53 22.53 -3.87
CA VAL A 401 3.92 21.26 -3.26
C VAL A 401 4.29 20.23 -4.32
N LEU A 402 3.45 19.99 -5.32
CA LEU A 402 3.70 18.97 -6.35
C LEU A 402 5.01 19.21 -7.11
N ASN A 403 5.36 20.46 -7.40
CA ASN A 403 6.62 20.81 -8.07
C ASN A 403 7.88 20.52 -7.24
N ARG A 404 7.75 20.33 -5.92
CA ARG A 404 8.85 19.89 -5.05
C ARG A 404 9.10 18.38 -5.12
N PHE A 405 8.15 17.61 -5.64
CA PHE A 405 8.20 16.14 -5.69
C PHE A 405 8.10 15.60 -7.15
N PRO A 406 9.04 15.94 -8.05
CA PRO A 406 8.92 15.66 -9.48
C PRO A 406 9.00 14.16 -9.86
N CYS A 407 9.44 13.29 -8.94
CA CYS A 407 9.70 11.88 -9.21
C CYS A 407 8.67 10.92 -8.58
N ILE A 408 7.56 11.44 -8.05
CA ILE A 408 6.50 10.62 -7.46
C ILE A 408 5.89 9.67 -8.50
N GLN A 409 5.58 8.47 -8.03
CA GLN A 409 4.89 7.41 -8.77
C GLN A 409 3.45 7.26 -8.32
N ALA A 410 3.15 7.62 -7.07
CA ALA A 410 1.81 7.62 -6.51
C ALA A 410 1.49 8.98 -5.86
N LEU A 411 0.29 9.48 -6.11
CA LEU A 411 -0.24 10.71 -5.52
C LEU A 411 -1.59 10.43 -4.88
N ASP A 412 -1.69 10.63 -3.57
CA ASP A 412 -2.94 10.54 -2.82
C ASP A 412 -3.39 11.95 -2.41
N LEU A 413 -4.44 12.44 -3.07
CA LEU A 413 -5.07 13.72 -2.80
C LEU A 413 -6.29 13.49 -1.93
N THR A 414 -6.20 13.92 -0.68
CA THR A 414 -7.34 13.87 0.23
C THR A 414 -7.88 15.27 0.50
N SER A 415 -9.20 15.38 0.56
CA SER A 415 -9.85 16.62 1.02
C SER A 415 -9.52 17.86 0.17
N VAL A 416 -9.51 17.75 -1.15
CA VAL A 416 -9.16 18.86 -2.05
C VAL A 416 -10.13 20.04 -1.90
N ASN A 417 -9.66 21.13 -1.29
CA ASN A 417 -10.46 22.31 -0.94
C ASN A 417 -9.89 23.57 -1.60
N ILE A 418 -9.96 23.60 -2.94
CA ILE A 418 -9.44 24.69 -3.79
C ILE A 418 -10.56 25.70 -4.07
N LEU A 419 -10.31 26.98 -3.80
CA LEU A 419 -11.30 28.06 -3.99
C LEU A 419 -11.31 28.65 -5.40
N ASP A 420 -10.16 28.72 -6.04
CA ASP A 420 -9.98 29.29 -7.36
C ASP A 420 -10.12 28.22 -8.46
N GLN A 421 -10.27 28.69 -9.70
CA GLN A 421 -10.28 27.81 -10.87
C GLN A 421 -8.85 27.65 -11.40
N ALA A 422 -8.49 26.42 -11.79
CA ALA A 422 -7.19 26.19 -12.41
C ALA A 422 -7.06 26.98 -13.70
N ASN A 423 -5.99 27.74 -13.84
CA ASN A 423 -5.57 28.17 -15.17
C ASN A 423 -4.84 26.99 -15.82
N LEU A 424 -5.44 26.37 -16.83
CA LEU A 424 -4.93 25.16 -17.48
C LEU A 424 -3.50 25.34 -18.07
N ASN A 425 -2.97 26.56 -18.14
CA ASN A 425 -1.63 26.87 -18.64
C ASN A 425 -0.53 26.83 -17.55
N GLN A 426 -0.83 26.41 -16.33
CA GLN A 426 0.18 26.31 -15.26
C GLN A 426 1.20 25.18 -15.53
N GLN A 427 2.48 25.48 -15.29
CA GLN A 427 3.59 24.53 -15.43
C GLN A 427 3.59 23.53 -14.27
N LEU A 428 3.12 22.31 -14.53
CA LEU A 428 3.29 21.13 -13.67
C LEU A 428 3.78 19.98 -14.54
N TYR A 429 4.77 19.24 -14.06
CA TYR A 429 5.27 18.04 -14.76
C TYR A 429 5.59 16.93 -13.77
N LEU A 430 4.83 15.84 -13.84
CA LEU A 430 4.94 14.65 -13.01
C LEU A 430 5.17 13.42 -13.92
N PRO A 431 6.36 13.29 -14.53
CA PRO A 431 6.65 12.30 -15.56
C PRO A 431 6.47 10.86 -15.12
N ARG A 432 6.64 10.60 -13.82
CA ARG A 432 6.66 9.25 -13.25
C ARG A 432 5.36 8.86 -12.57
N LEU A 433 4.35 9.74 -12.54
CA LEU A 433 3.09 9.46 -11.86
C LEU A 433 2.36 8.33 -12.57
N LEU A 434 2.18 7.20 -11.88
CA LEU A 434 1.49 6.00 -12.37
C LEU A 434 0.08 5.87 -11.80
N ALA A 435 -0.10 6.27 -10.53
CA ALA A 435 -1.35 6.10 -9.78
C ALA A 435 -1.79 7.40 -9.10
N LEU A 436 -3.06 7.75 -9.30
CA LEU A 436 -3.71 8.87 -8.63
C LEU A 436 -4.83 8.35 -7.74
N ARG A 437 -4.78 8.67 -6.46
CA ARG A 437 -5.90 8.53 -5.54
C ARG A 437 -6.47 9.91 -5.24
N TYR A 438 -7.75 10.09 -5.53
CA TYR A 438 -8.46 11.36 -5.40
C TYR A 438 -9.67 11.13 -4.48
N VAL A 439 -9.48 11.33 -3.18
CA VAL A 439 -10.48 11.02 -2.15
C VAL A 439 -10.96 12.30 -1.46
N ARG A 440 -12.27 12.45 -1.37
CA ARG A 440 -12.91 13.68 -0.92
C ARG A 440 -13.02 13.80 0.61
N SER A 441 -13.06 15.04 1.09
CA SER A 441 -13.60 15.40 2.41
C SER A 441 -14.84 16.30 2.27
N THR A 442 -15.86 15.94 3.05
CA THR A 442 -16.97 16.76 3.56
C THR A 442 -17.96 17.46 2.59
N ARG A 443 -17.73 17.73 1.29
CA ARG A 443 -18.67 18.62 0.51
C ARG A 443 -19.05 18.36 -0.97
N CYS A 444 -18.77 17.21 -1.58
CA CYS A 444 -19.19 16.81 -2.95
C CYS A 444 -18.61 17.69 -4.06
N LYS A 445 -17.53 18.42 -3.81
CA LYS A 445 -17.00 19.39 -4.77
C LYS A 445 -15.60 18.98 -5.20
N ILE A 446 -15.54 18.22 -6.29
CA ILE A 446 -14.29 18.05 -7.02
C ILE A 446 -13.97 19.38 -7.69
N ASN A 447 -12.72 19.83 -7.56
CA ASN A 447 -12.21 20.90 -8.40
C ASN A 447 -11.96 20.31 -9.80
N ILE A 448 -12.97 20.40 -10.67
CA ILE A 448 -12.93 19.80 -12.02
C ILE A 448 -11.69 20.25 -12.81
N PRO A 449 -11.32 21.54 -12.84
CA PRO A 449 -10.13 21.98 -13.57
C PRO A 449 -8.84 21.32 -13.07
N PHE A 450 -8.65 21.23 -11.75
CA PHE A 450 -7.46 20.58 -11.18
C PHE A 450 -7.44 19.07 -11.43
N PHE A 451 -8.60 18.40 -11.34
CA PHE A 451 -8.73 16.98 -11.69
C PHE A 451 -8.35 16.72 -13.16
N LEU A 452 -8.90 17.52 -14.09
CA LEU A 452 -8.59 17.40 -15.51
C LEU A 452 -7.11 17.67 -15.82
N LEU A 453 -6.51 18.66 -15.16
CA LEU A 453 -5.08 18.95 -15.27
C LEU A 453 -4.22 17.70 -14.99
N LEU A 454 -4.58 16.92 -13.97
CA LEU A 454 -3.85 15.72 -13.57
C LEU A 454 -4.19 14.49 -14.41
N VAL A 455 -5.43 14.34 -14.87
CA VAL A 455 -5.89 13.09 -15.49
C VAL A 455 -5.84 13.11 -17.01
N THR A 456 -6.17 14.22 -17.66
CA THR A 456 -6.30 14.26 -19.13
C THR A 456 -5.05 14.80 -19.83
N LYS A 457 -4.26 15.67 -19.19
CA LYS A 457 -3.07 16.26 -19.83
C LYS A 457 -1.87 15.31 -19.82
N SER A 458 -1.62 14.68 -20.95
CA SER A 458 -0.44 13.82 -21.16
C SER A 458 0.90 14.55 -20.97
N SER A 459 0.94 15.86 -21.20
CA SER A 459 2.11 16.68 -20.92
C SER A 459 2.42 16.84 -19.43
N VAL A 460 1.42 16.67 -18.54
CA VAL A 460 1.59 16.78 -17.09
C VAL A 460 1.91 15.41 -16.49
N THR A 461 1.14 14.38 -16.84
CA THR A 461 1.19 13.06 -16.18
C THR A 461 1.31 11.92 -17.19
N PRO A 462 2.32 11.86 -18.08
CA PRO A 462 2.37 10.97 -19.25
C PRO A 462 2.17 9.48 -18.94
N CYS A 463 2.57 9.02 -17.75
CA CYS A 463 2.50 7.62 -17.35
C CYS A 463 1.27 7.24 -16.51
N LEU A 464 0.34 8.17 -16.24
CA LEU A 464 -0.82 7.90 -15.39
C LEU A 464 -1.71 6.82 -16.01
N ARG A 465 -1.95 5.74 -15.26
CA ARG A 465 -2.74 4.58 -15.70
C ARG A 465 -3.76 4.08 -14.68
N ALA A 466 -3.62 4.43 -13.39
CA ALA A 466 -4.49 3.97 -12.32
C ALA A 466 -5.18 5.15 -11.62
N LEU A 467 -6.49 5.03 -11.42
CA LEU A 467 -7.32 6.01 -10.71
C LEU A 467 -8.07 5.34 -9.56
N THR A 468 -7.96 5.94 -8.38
CA THR A 468 -8.79 5.63 -7.22
C THR A 468 -9.66 6.83 -6.87
N ILE A 469 -10.97 6.64 -6.77
CA ILE A 469 -11.90 7.76 -6.54
C ILE A 469 -13.19 7.31 -5.87
N MET A 470 -13.88 8.23 -5.19
CA MET A 470 -15.22 7.98 -4.66
C MET A 470 -16.23 7.87 -5.82
N TYR A 471 -17.15 6.90 -5.75
CA TYR A 471 -18.16 6.65 -6.79
C TYR A 471 -19.02 7.88 -7.09
N GLY A 472 -19.61 8.50 -6.06
CA GLY A 472 -20.49 9.66 -6.25
C GLY A 472 -19.79 10.85 -6.90
N ASP A 473 -18.51 11.04 -6.58
CA ASP A 473 -17.65 12.07 -7.14
C ASP A 473 -17.35 11.80 -8.62
N LEU A 474 -17.01 10.56 -8.97
CA LEU A 474 -16.76 10.19 -10.36
C LEU A 474 -18.00 10.33 -11.24
N ILE A 475 -19.16 9.87 -10.75
CA ILE A 475 -20.42 10.02 -11.49
C ILE A 475 -20.78 11.49 -11.69
N TYR A 476 -20.56 12.33 -10.68
CA TYR A 476 -20.74 13.77 -10.81
C TYR A 476 -19.86 14.35 -11.92
N LEU A 477 -18.58 13.93 -12.02
CA LEU A 477 -17.69 14.33 -13.11
C LEU A 477 -18.22 13.90 -14.47
N CYS A 478 -18.57 12.62 -14.63
CA CYS A 478 -19.04 12.11 -15.91
C CYS A 478 -20.32 12.83 -16.36
N LYS A 479 -21.21 13.20 -15.43
CA LYS A 479 -22.43 13.99 -15.74
C LYS A 479 -22.11 15.43 -16.15
N ARG A 480 -21.07 16.03 -15.58
CA ARG A 480 -20.64 17.41 -15.87
C ARG A 480 -19.77 17.51 -17.13
N LEU A 481 -19.15 16.42 -17.52
CA LEU A 481 -18.20 16.32 -18.64
C LEU A 481 -18.67 15.27 -19.66
N PRO A 482 -19.89 15.41 -20.23
CA PRO A 482 -20.40 14.43 -21.18
C PRO A 482 -19.45 14.31 -22.38
N GLY A 483 -19.15 13.07 -22.79
CA GLY A 483 -18.26 12.78 -23.92
C GLY A 483 -16.76 12.84 -23.61
N THR A 484 -16.35 13.16 -22.38
CA THR A 484 -14.94 13.05 -21.99
C THR A 484 -14.56 11.58 -21.80
N ILE A 485 -13.50 11.16 -22.49
CA ILE A 485 -13.00 9.79 -22.46
C ILE A 485 -11.63 9.77 -21.75
N PHE A 486 -11.44 8.80 -20.86
CA PHE A 486 -10.21 8.57 -20.09
C PHE A 486 -9.51 7.28 -20.53
N ASP A 487 -9.20 7.18 -21.82
CA ASP A 487 -8.60 6.01 -22.50
C ASP A 487 -7.25 5.54 -21.95
N ARG A 488 -6.47 6.47 -21.39
CA ARG A 488 -5.16 6.19 -20.77
C ARG A 488 -5.26 5.42 -19.45
N LEU A 489 -6.39 5.55 -18.75
CA LEU A 489 -6.62 4.83 -17.50
C LEU A 489 -6.97 3.37 -17.80
N LYS A 490 -6.18 2.46 -17.24
CA LYS A 490 -6.33 1.00 -17.38
C LYS A 490 -6.83 0.35 -16.09
N GLU A 491 -6.74 1.04 -14.96
CA GLU A 491 -7.14 0.55 -13.65
C GLU A 491 -8.04 1.58 -12.97
N LEU A 492 -9.23 1.13 -12.53
CA LEU A 492 -10.19 1.95 -11.82
C LEU A 492 -10.61 1.29 -10.51
N TRP A 493 -10.39 2.00 -9.40
CA TRP A 493 -10.82 1.59 -8.07
C TRP A 493 -11.84 2.59 -7.51
N LEU A 494 -13.07 2.12 -7.34
CA LEU A 494 -14.19 2.90 -6.86
C LEU A 494 -14.49 2.59 -5.40
N PHE A 495 -14.77 3.64 -4.64
CA PHE A 495 -15.21 3.56 -3.26
C PHE A 495 -16.59 4.20 -3.11
N SER A 496 -17.60 3.48 -2.60
CA SER A 496 -18.85 4.10 -2.18
C SER A 496 -19.02 4.10 -0.66
N SER A 497 -19.47 5.24 -0.16
CA SER A 497 -19.91 5.47 1.21
C SER A 497 -21.41 5.22 1.34
N ASP A 498 -21.91 5.14 2.58
CA ASP A 498 -23.35 5.12 2.87
C ASP A 498 -24.10 6.34 2.30
N THR A 499 -23.39 7.44 2.05
CA THR A 499 -23.99 8.70 1.57
C THR A 499 -24.12 8.80 0.06
N ASP A 500 -23.51 7.88 -0.70
CA ASP A 500 -23.53 7.92 -2.17
C ASP A 500 -24.86 7.41 -2.77
N GLY A 501 -25.81 7.00 -1.93
CA GLY A 501 -27.14 6.56 -2.34
C GLY A 501 -27.15 5.19 -3.03
N ARG A 502 -28.15 4.98 -3.90
CA ARG A 502 -28.27 3.74 -4.70
C ARG A 502 -27.44 3.88 -5.97
N ILE A 503 -26.73 2.82 -6.31
CA ILE A 503 -26.02 2.68 -7.58
C ILE A 503 -27.06 2.29 -8.63
N VAL A 504 -27.20 3.12 -9.67
CA VAL A 504 -28.18 2.93 -10.74
C VAL A 504 -27.50 2.60 -12.05
N ILE A 505 -28.17 1.79 -12.87
CA ILE A 505 -27.64 1.27 -14.15
C ILE A 505 -27.16 2.40 -15.06
N LYS A 506 -27.95 3.48 -15.19
CA LYS A 506 -27.60 4.64 -16.01
C LYS A 506 -26.27 5.32 -15.60
N ASP A 507 -25.94 5.31 -14.32
CA ASP A 507 -24.69 5.91 -13.84
C ASP A 507 -23.49 5.02 -14.17
N ILE A 508 -23.67 3.69 -14.11
CA ILE A 508 -22.64 2.74 -14.53
C ILE A 508 -22.44 2.80 -16.05
N ASP A 509 -23.51 2.88 -16.84
CA ASP A 509 -23.43 3.05 -18.29
C ASP A 509 -22.60 4.29 -18.67
N LEU A 510 -22.91 5.42 -18.04
CA LEU A 510 -22.16 6.66 -18.21
C LEU A 510 -20.67 6.51 -17.85
N LEU A 511 -20.37 5.78 -16.78
CA LEU A 511 -19.00 5.49 -16.37
C LEU A 511 -18.28 4.64 -17.42
N LEU A 512 -18.91 3.58 -17.93
CA LEU A 512 -18.29 2.68 -18.91
C LEU A 512 -17.97 3.41 -20.23
N HIS A 513 -18.82 4.34 -20.65
CA HIS A 513 -18.54 5.23 -21.78
C HIS A 513 -17.33 6.13 -21.55
N ALA A 514 -17.14 6.62 -20.33
CA ALA A 514 -16.00 7.46 -19.98
C ALA A 514 -14.69 6.67 -19.84
N PHE A 515 -14.74 5.36 -19.55
CA PHE A 515 -13.57 4.51 -19.30
C PHE A 515 -13.56 3.23 -20.16
N PRO A 516 -13.46 3.34 -21.49
CA PRO A 516 -13.64 2.19 -22.40
C PRO A 516 -12.47 1.19 -22.39
N CYS A 517 -11.29 1.58 -21.90
CA CYS A 517 -10.07 0.78 -22.00
C CYS A 517 -9.61 0.15 -20.68
N LEU A 518 -10.53 -0.05 -19.73
CA LEU A 518 -10.19 -0.64 -18.43
C LEU A 518 -9.81 -2.11 -18.57
N ARG A 519 -8.70 -2.46 -17.91
CA ARG A 519 -8.25 -3.85 -17.73
C ARG A 519 -8.53 -4.36 -16.32
N ASN A 520 -8.61 -3.47 -15.34
CA ASN A 520 -8.93 -3.81 -13.96
C ASN A 520 -10.01 -2.86 -13.43
N PHE A 521 -11.09 -3.44 -12.90
CA PHE A 521 -12.19 -2.70 -12.28
C PHE A 521 -12.46 -3.27 -10.88
N SER A 522 -12.27 -2.45 -9.85
CA SER A 522 -12.65 -2.80 -8.48
C SER A 522 -13.64 -1.79 -7.95
N PHE A 523 -14.74 -2.26 -7.38
CA PHE A 523 -15.73 -1.43 -6.73
C PHE A 523 -15.97 -1.92 -5.31
N LEU A 524 -15.40 -1.20 -4.35
CA LEU A 524 -15.72 -1.36 -2.95
C LEU A 524 -16.90 -0.49 -2.57
N MET A 525 -17.91 -1.11 -1.98
CA MET A 525 -19.05 -0.42 -1.40
C MET A 525 -19.07 -0.56 0.11
N HIS A 526 -19.60 0.43 0.81
CA HIS A 526 -19.84 0.27 2.23
C HIS A 526 -20.99 -0.69 2.52
N SER A 527 -22.04 -0.70 1.69
CA SER A 527 -23.23 -1.53 1.87
C SER A 527 -23.71 -2.15 0.56
N SER A 528 -23.99 -3.45 0.57
CA SER A 528 -24.61 -4.17 -0.56
C SER A 528 -26.03 -3.67 -0.89
N ARG A 529 -26.74 -3.05 0.06
CA ARG A 529 -28.08 -2.48 -0.17
C ARG A 529 -28.10 -1.44 -1.29
N SER A 530 -26.98 -0.78 -1.55
CA SER A 530 -26.86 0.23 -2.61
C SER A 530 -26.94 -0.36 -4.01
N ILE A 531 -26.65 -1.66 -4.18
CA ILE A 531 -26.56 -2.29 -5.51
C ILE A 531 -27.45 -3.52 -5.67
N ASN A 532 -27.85 -4.20 -4.59
CA ASN A 532 -28.50 -5.53 -4.63
C ASN A 532 -29.70 -5.64 -5.58
N ARG A 533 -30.48 -4.57 -5.76
CA ARG A 533 -31.64 -4.60 -6.68
C ARG A 533 -31.23 -4.80 -8.15
N ASN A 534 -30.07 -4.28 -8.54
CA ASN A 534 -29.60 -4.22 -9.93
C ASN A 534 -28.24 -4.90 -10.10
N ILE A 535 -27.79 -5.71 -9.12
CA ILE A 535 -26.42 -6.18 -9.08
C ILE A 535 -26.07 -7.06 -10.28
N GLU A 536 -26.96 -7.96 -10.68
CA GLU A 536 -26.78 -8.83 -11.84
C GLU A 536 -26.65 -7.99 -13.12
N GLU A 537 -27.61 -7.10 -13.38
CA GLU A 537 -27.61 -6.21 -14.56
C GLU A 537 -26.37 -5.30 -14.61
N ILE A 538 -25.93 -4.76 -13.46
CA ILE A 538 -24.71 -3.94 -13.39
C ILE A 538 -23.47 -4.77 -13.71
N ILE A 539 -23.35 -5.99 -13.16
CA ILE A 539 -22.22 -6.87 -13.47
C ILE A 539 -22.21 -7.20 -14.96
N GLU A 540 -23.35 -7.61 -15.53
CA GLU A 540 -23.46 -7.93 -16.95
C GLU A 540 -23.06 -6.75 -17.83
N MET A 541 -23.59 -5.56 -17.56
CA MET A 541 -23.27 -4.35 -18.29
C MET A 541 -21.78 -4.01 -18.24
N ILE A 542 -21.12 -4.13 -17.07
CA ILE A 542 -19.67 -3.86 -16.95
C ILE A 542 -18.87 -4.87 -17.77
N LEU A 543 -19.20 -6.16 -17.65
CA LEU A 543 -18.44 -7.23 -18.29
C LEU A 543 -18.62 -7.25 -19.81
N CYS A 544 -19.83 -6.95 -20.31
CA CYS A 544 -20.11 -6.85 -21.74
C CYS A 544 -19.47 -5.62 -22.39
N SER A 545 -19.44 -4.49 -21.67
CA SER A 545 -18.89 -3.23 -22.20
C SER A 545 -17.37 -3.17 -22.16
N LEU A 546 -16.70 -4.03 -21.39
CA LEU A 546 -15.24 -4.05 -21.23
C LEU A 546 -14.65 -5.39 -21.70
N PRO A 547 -14.43 -5.56 -23.01
CA PRO A 547 -13.92 -6.83 -23.56
C PRO A 547 -12.52 -7.17 -23.02
N ASP A 548 -11.65 -6.15 -22.89
CA ASP A 548 -10.27 -6.28 -22.40
C ASP A 548 -10.14 -6.40 -20.87
N LEU A 549 -11.25 -6.52 -20.15
CA LEU A 549 -11.24 -6.62 -18.70
C LEU A 549 -10.58 -7.93 -18.26
N ILE A 550 -9.44 -7.81 -17.58
CA ILE A 550 -8.69 -8.92 -17.00
C ILE A 550 -9.28 -9.27 -15.63
N SER A 551 -9.47 -8.26 -14.77
CA SER A 551 -10.01 -8.47 -13.42
C SER A 551 -11.20 -7.57 -13.10
N PHE A 552 -12.19 -8.18 -12.46
CA PHE A 552 -13.39 -7.52 -11.97
C PHE A 552 -13.63 -7.92 -10.52
N ARG A 553 -13.84 -6.93 -9.65
CA ARG A 553 -14.16 -7.16 -8.24
C ARG A 553 -15.24 -6.20 -7.78
N ILE A 554 -16.28 -6.73 -7.16
CA ILE A 554 -17.26 -5.96 -6.39
C ILE A 554 -17.27 -6.53 -4.97
N ALA A 555 -17.05 -5.67 -3.98
CA ALA A 555 -17.03 -6.07 -2.58
C ALA A 555 -17.84 -5.11 -1.72
N CYS A 556 -18.39 -5.60 -0.59
CA CYS A 556 -19.09 -4.74 0.37
C CYS A 556 -18.63 -4.96 1.81
N ARG A 557 -18.59 -3.89 2.62
CA ARG A 557 -18.30 -4.00 4.07
C ARG A 557 -19.49 -4.55 4.86
N LYS A 558 -20.70 -4.05 4.57
CA LYS A 558 -21.96 -4.38 5.27
C LYS A 558 -22.98 -5.07 4.35
N GLY A 559 -23.75 -5.96 4.96
CA GLY A 559 -24.78 -6.76 4.28
C GLY A 559 -24.20 -7.92 3.48
N SER A 560 -25.00 -8.45 2.55
CA SER A 560 -24.62 -9.53 1.65
C SER A 560 -25.19 -9.30 0.25
N PHE A 561 -24.46 -9.75 -0.78
CA PHE A 561 -24.95 -9.81 -2.14
C PHE A 561 -25.98 -10.94 -2.27
N HIS A 562 -27.10 -10.62 -2.91
CA HIS A 562 -28.12 -11.59 -3.28
C HIS A 562 -28.09 -11.77 -4.78
N VAL A 563 -27.44 -12.86 -5.24
CA VAL A 563 -27.46 -13.26 -6.65
C VAL A 563 -27.96 -14.70 -6.75
N PRO A 564 -29.28 -14.93 -6.60
CA PRO A 564 -29.85 -16.27 -6.45
C PRO A 564 -29.57 -17.18 -7.65
N SER A 565 -29.61 -16.61 -8.86
CA SER A 565 -29.40 -17.30 -10.14
C SER A 565 -28.01 -17.92 -10.29
N LEU A 566 -26.99 -17.39 -9.61
CA LEU A 566 -25.58 -17.82 -9.79
C LEU A 566 -25.10 -18.83 -8.75
N THR A 567 -25.97 -19.25 -7.83
CA THR A 567 -25.63 -20.26 -6.82
C THR A 567 -25.44 -21.64 -7.44
N ASP A 568 -26.31 -22.02 -8.38
CA ASP A 568 -26.18 -23.25 -9.16
C ASP A 568 -24.97 -23.19 -10.11
N ILE A 569 -24.14 -24.24 -10.11
CA ILE A 569 -22.89 -24.28 -10.90
C ILE A 569 -23.19 -24.29 -12.41
N GLY A 570 -24.26 -24.96 -12.85
CA GLY A 570 -24.66 -25.06 -14.26
C GLY A 570 -25.19 -23.73 -14.80
N ILE A 571 -26.06 -23.07 -14.03
CA ILE A 571 -26.60 -21.74 -14.36
C ILE A 571 -25.47 -20.71 -14.36
N ARG A 572 -24.58 -20.74 -13.36
CA ARG A 572 -23.41 -19.85 -13.27
C ARG A 572 -22.49 -19.99 -14.49
N ARG A 573 -22.18 -21.22 -14.91
CA ARG A 573 -21.37 -21.46 -16.11
C ARG A 573 -22.04 -20.91 -17.36
N SER A 574 -23.33 -21.19 -17.55
CA SER A 574 -24.09 -20.66 -18.69
C SER A 574 -24.14 -19.14 -18.72
N TRP A 575 -24.33 -18.52 -17.55
CA TRP A 575 -24.32 -17.07 -17.38
C TRP A 575 -22.95 -16.47 -17.72
N ILE A 576 -21.85 -17.05 -17.22
CA ILE A 576 -20.49 -16.60 -17.54
C ILE A 576 -20.22 -16.68 -19.05
N LYS A 577 -20.58 -17.80 -19.71
CA LYS A 577 -20.38 -17.95 -21.17
C LYS A 577 -21.11 -16.86 -21.94
N ARG A 578 -22.35 -16.57 -21.55
CA ARG A 578 -23.19 -15.55 -22.18
C ARG A 578 -22.57 -14.15 -22.03
N VAL A 579 -22.19 -13.78 -20.81
CA VAL A 579 -21.77 -12.42 -20.46
C VAL A 579 -20.34 -12.11 -20.89
N LEU A 580 -19.45 -13.11 -20.84
CA LEU A 580 -18.04 -12.92 -21.22
C LEU A 580 -17.74 -13.30 -22.67
N HIS A 581 -18.73 -13.81 -23.41
CA HIS A 581 -18.55 -14.35 -24.76
C HIS A 581 -17.40 -15.37 -24.87
N VAL A 582 -17.21 -16.18 -23.83
CA VAL A 582 -16.18 -17.23 -23.80
C VAL A 582 -16.77 -18.59 -24.18
N ASN A 583 -16.15 -19.28 -25.14
CA ASN A 583 -16.58 -20.61 -25.58
C ASN A 583 -16.33 -21.68 -24.49
N GLU A 584 -15.25 -21.51 -23.72
CA GLU A 584 -14.83 -22.41 -22.63
C GLU A 584 -14.76 -21.65 -21.30
N CYS A 585 -15.45 -22.15 -20.27
CA CYS A 585 -15.44 -21.54 -18.93
C CYS A 585 -14.14 -21.78 -18.16
N GLU A 586 -13.23 -22.62 -18.67
CA GLU A 586 -12.05 -23.06 -17.92
C GLU A 586 -11.04 -21.93 -17.68
N HIS A 587 -11.12 -20.87 -18.49
CA HIS A 587 -10.27 -19.69 -18.37
C HIS A 587 -10.81 -18.63 -17.42
N VAL A 588 -12.02 -18.82 -16.88
CA VAL A 588 -12.69 -17.79 -16.06
C VAL A 588 -12.85 -18.29 -14.63
N HIS A 589 -12.19 -17.62 -13.68
CA HIS A 589 -12.42 -17.87 -12.25
C HIS A 589 -13.51 -16.96 -11.71
N VAL A 590 -14.48 -17.55 -11.00
CA VAL A 590 -15.58 -16.80 -10.39
C VAL A 590 -15.69 -17.15 -8.92
N ILE A 591 -15.50 -16.14 -8.07
CA ILE A 591 -15.73 -16.20 -6.64
C ILE A 591 -17.00 -15.43 -6.33
N ILE A 592 -17.98 -16.15 -5.77
CA ILE A 592 -19.21 -15.56 -5.26
C ILE A 592 -19.27 -15.91 -3.78
N ARG A 593 -19.10 -14.90 -2.94
CA ARG A 593 -19.21 -14.98 -1.49
C ARG A 593 -20.30 -14.01 -1.05
N GLN A 594 -20.72 -14.14 0.21
CA GLN A 594 -21.74 -13.26 0.77
C GLN A 594 -21.40 -11.77 0.58
N LYS A 595 -20.13 -11.38 0.64
CA LYS A 595 -19.71 -9.96 0.58
C LYS A 595 -18.85 -9.61 -0.62
N GLU A 596 -18.69 -10.53 -1.56
CA GLU A 596 -17.76 -10.35 -2.67
C GLU A 596 -18.21 -11.13 -3.91
N ILE A 597 -18.13 -10.47 -5.05
CA ILE A 597 -18.22 -11.09 -6.36
C ILE A 597 -16.95 -10.69 -7.11
N SER A 598 -16.13 -11.66 -7.46
CA SER A 598 -14.89 -11.46 -8.18
C SER A 598 -14.86 -12.37 -9.39
N ILE A 599 -14.56 -11.78 -10.55
CA ILE A 599 -14.48 -12.46 -11.84
C ILE A 599 -13.13 -12.15 -12.45
N TRP A 600 -12.54 -13.19 -13.00
CA TRP A 600 -11.20 -13.13 -13.53
C TRP A 600 -11.11 -13.90 -14.84
N LYS A 601 -10.59 -13.26 -15.89
CA LYS A 601 -10.41 -13.83 -17.23
C LYS A 601 -8.97 -14.25 -17.47
#